data_AF-A0A1X2FZF4-F1
#
_entry.id   AF-A0A1X2FZF4-F1
#
_cell.length_a   1.000
_cell.length_b   1.000
_cell.length_c   1.000
_cell.angle_alpha   90.00
_cell.angle_beta   90.00
_cell.angle_gamma   90.00
#
_symmetry.space_group_name_H-M   'P 1'
#
loop_
_entity.id
_entity.type
_entity.pdbx_description
1 polymer ?
#
loop_
_entity_poly.entity_id
_entity_poly.type
_entity_poly.pdbx_seq_one_letter_code
_entity_poly.pdbx_strand_id
1 'polypeptide(L)'
;MFGFVTFYKKPDLEGLKKIMPYCVRFYGKFHYIYDNLEEASIPYNKILPVIKDSDFERYIMSEYESGRAYEIRKNHLQMERKLLFGV
;
A
#
# COMPACT_ATOMS: atom_id res chain seq x y z
N MET A 1 -10.34 -11.48 17.37
CA MET A 1 -10.51 -11.58 15.91
C MET A 1 -10.21 -10.20 15.33
N PHE A 2 -9.02 -9.98 14.77
CA PHE A 2 -8.71 -8.74 14.05
C PHE A 2 -9.37 -8.85 12.68
N GLY A 3 -10.61 -8.37 12.57
CA GLY A 3 -11.34 -8.34 11.31
C GLY A 3 -10.75 -7.27 10.40
N PHE A 4 -9.66 -7.60 9.72
CA PHE A 4 -9.16 -6.75 8.64
C PHE A 4 -10.18 -6.80 7.49
N VAL A 5 -10.72 -5.64 7.12
CA VAL A 5 -11.81 -5.53 6.13
C VAL A 5 -11.25 -5.56 4.72
N THR A 6 -10.85 -6.74 4.26
CA THR A 6 -10.61 -6.97 2.83
C THR A 6 -11.90 -7.47 2.19
N PHE A 7 -12.67 -6.58 1.56
CA PHE A 7 -13.98 -6.92 0.97
C PHE A 7 -13.90 -7.87 -0.24
N TYR A 8 -12.71 -8.08 -0.84
CA TYR A 8 -12.48 -8.98 -1.97
C TYR A 8 -11.12 -9.67 -1.91
N LYS A 9 -11.08 -11.00 -2.09
CA LYS A 9 -9.83 -11.79 -2.10
C LYS A 9 -8.93 -11.55 -3.31
N LYS A 10 -9.48 -10.99 -4.40
CA LYS A 10 -8.76 -10.71 -5.64
C LYS A 10 -8.81 -9.20 -5.92
N PRO A 11 -7.66 -8.49 -5.92
CA PRO A 11 -7.63 -7.07 -6.28
C PRO A 11 -7.91 -6.89 -7.77
N ASP A 12 -8.66 -5.85 -8.14
CA ASP A 12 -8.87 -5.46 -9.54
C ASP A 12 -7.72 -4.57 -10.03
N LEU A 13 -6.60 -5.21 -10.40
CA LEU A 13 -5.41 -4.51 -10.87
C LEU A 13 -5.62 -3.85 -12.25
N GLU A 14 -6.48 -4.41 -13.09
CA GLU A 14 -6.80 -3.83 -14.40
C GLU A 14 -7.69 -2.60 -14.26
N GLY A 15 -8.65 -2.61 -13.32
CA GLY A 15 -9.39 -1.43 -12.92
C GLY A 15 -8.46 -0.33 -12.39
N LEU A 16 -7.51 -0.68 -11.52
CA LEU A 16 -6.50 0.27 -11.03
C LEU A 16 -5.71 0.90 -12.18
N LYS A 17 -5.15 0.09 -13.10
CA LYS A 17 -4.42 0.58 -14.29
C LYS A 17 -5.24 1.58 -15.10
N LYS A 18 -6.53 1.29 -15.34
CA LYS A 18 -7.43 2.15 -16.11
C LYS A 18 -7.66 3.52 -15.47
N ILE A 19 -7.65 3.60 -14.13
CA ILE A 19 -7.89 4.86 -13.42
C ILE A 19 -6.60 5.67 -13.17
N MET A 20 -5.42 5.06 -13.29
CA MET A 20 -4.12 5.71 -13.02
C MET A 20 -3.95 7.09 -13.68
N PRO A 21 -4.35 7.31 -14.96
CA PRO A 21 -4.21 8.63 -15.60
C PRO A 21 -4.98 9.77 -14.92
N TYR A 22 -5.97 9.43 -14.08
CA TYR A 22 -6.81 10.39 -13.35
C TYR A 22 -6.41 10.52 -11.87
N CYS A 23 -5.48 9.70 -11.39
CA CYS A 23 -5.04 9.71 -10.00
C CYS A 23 -4.11 10.89 -9.71
N VAL A 24 -4.53 11.81 -8.84
CA VAL A 24 -3.72 12.97 -8.43
C VAL A 24 -2.99 12.78 -7.10
N ARG A 25 -3.47 11.85 -6.27
CA ARG A 25 -2.96 11.57 -4.92
C ARG A 25 -3.16 10.10 -4.58
N PHE A 26 -2.23 9.52 -3.85
CA PHE A 26 -2.35 8.19 -3.26
C PHE A 26 -2.22 8.25 -1.73
N TYR A 27 -3.16 7.60 -1.06
CA TYR A 27 -3.16 7.37 0.37
C TYR A 27 -2.87 5.88 0.56
N GLY A 28 -1.65 5.56 0.97
CA GLY A 28 -1.22 4.20 1.28
C GLY A 28 -1.78 3.81 2.63
N LYS A 29 -3.02 3.32 2.63
CA LYS A 29 -3.70 2.80 3.82
C LYS A 29 -3.10 1.47 4.26
N PHE A 30 -2.96 1.27 5.56
CA PHE A 30 -2.54 -0.01 6.13
C PHE A 30 -3.15 -0.21 7.52
N HIS A 31 -3.25 -1.46 7.93
CA HIS A 31 -3.82 -1.85 9.21
C HIS A 31 -2.76 -2.49 10.12
N TYR A 32 -1.96 -3.39 9.56
CA TYR A 32 -0.94 -4.10 10.30
C TYR A 32 0.20 -4.55 9.38
N ILE A 33 1.44 -4.29 9.80
CA ILE A 33 2.66 -4.69 9.11
C ILE A 33 3.35 -5.75 9.95
N TYR A 34 3.53 -6.94 9.40
CA TYR A 34 4.29 -8.03 10.02
C TYR A 34 5.79 -7.71 10.07
N ASP A 35 6.53 -8.45 10.89
CA ASP A 35 7.99 -8.29 11.04
C ASP A 35 8.77 -8.56 9.75
N ASN A 36 8.21 -9.34 8.82
CA ASN A 36 8.77 -9.59 7.48
C ASN A 36 8.51 -8.45 6.47
N LEU A 37 7.91 -7.34 6.92
CA LEU A 37 7.47 -6.20 6.12
C LEU A 37 6.39 -6.57 5.09
N GLU A 38 5.42 -7.37 5.50
CA GLU A 38 4.20 -7.63 4.72
C GLU A 38 2.98 -7.00 5.40
N GLU A 39 2.10 -6.38 4.62
CA GLU A 39 0.81 -5.88 5.12
C GLU A 39 -0.20 -7.03 5.17
N ALA A 40 -1.01 -7.08 6.24
CA ALA A 40 -1.87 -8.23 6.53
C ALA A 40 -3.09 -8.42 5.61
N SER A 41 -3.50 -7.39 4.88
CA SER A 41 -4.83 -7.27 4.29
C SER A 41 -4.87 -6.67 2.88
N ILE A 42 -3.89 -5.83 2.54
CA ILE A 42 -3.77 -5.07 1.30
C ILE A 42 -2.53 -5.59 0.56
N PRO A 43 -2.68 -6.09 -0.69
CA PRO A 43 -1.58 -6.70 -1.42
C PRO A 43 -0.66 -5.64 -2.06
N TYR A 44 0.12 -4.94 -1.23
CA TYR A 44 1.08 -3.91 -1.67
C TYR A 44 2.07 -4.43 -2.71
N ASN A 45 2.50 -5.69 -2.60
CA ASN A 45 3.37 -6.34 -3.59
C ASN A 45 2.75 -6.44 -5.00
N LYS A 46 1.43 -6.31 -5.12
CA LYS A 46 0.71 -6.30 -6.41
C LYS A 46 0.30 -4.89 -6.84
N ILE A 47 -0.01 -4.01 -5.88
CA ILE A 47 -0.50 -2.65 -6.14
C ILE A 47 0.65 -1.71 -6.50
N LEU A 48 1.76 -1.73 -5.76
CA LEU A 48 2.87 -0.81 -5.98
C LEU A 48 3.51 -0.94 -7.37
N PRO A 49 3.69 -2.13 -7.96
CA PRO A 49 4.15 -2.25 -9.34
C PRO A 49 3.23 -1.55 -10.34
N VAL A 50 1.91 -1.64 -10.18
CA VAL A 50 0.95 -0.95 -11.06
C VAL A 50 1.12 0.57 -10.99
N ILE A 51 1.38 1.10 -9.80
CA ILE A 51 1.64 2.54 -9.61
C ILE A 51 2.99 2.92 -10.23
N LYS A 52 4.04 2.12 -9.97
CA LYS A 52 5.40 2.34 -10.47
C LYS A 52 5.49 2.30 -12.00
N ASP A 53 4.71 1.43 -12.64
CA ASP A 53 4.68 1.26 -14.09
C ASP A 53 3.75 2.27 -14.79
N SER A 54 3.17 3.22 -14.04
CA SER A 54 2.35 4.31 -14.58
C SER A 54 3.13 5.62 -14.67
N ASP A 55 2.53 6.66 -15.28
CA ASP A 55 3.09 8.02 -15.32
C ASP A 55 2.89 8.81 -13.99
N PHE A 56 2.56 8.13 -12.88
CA PHE A 56 2.35 8.77 -11.58
C PHE A 56 3.70 9.14 -10.92
N GLU A 57 4.13 10.38 -11.11
CA GLU A 57 5.38 10.94 -10.54
C GLU A 57 5.14 11.79 -9.27
N ARG A 58 4.46 11.23 -8.27
CA ARG A 58 4.20 11.92 -6.98
C ARG A 58 4.48 11.00 -5.79
N TYR A 59 4.05 11.42 -4.61
CA TYR A 59 4.22 10.66 -3.38
C TYR A 59 3.01 9.77 -3.06
N ILE A 60 3.27 8.70 -2.32
CA ILE A 60 2.26 7.92 -1.60
C ILE A 60 2.28 8.39 -0.14
N MET A 61 1.13 8.81 0.39
CA MET A 61 1.04 9.25 1.77
C MET A 61 0.64 8.06 2.66
N SER A 62 1.53 7.68 3.59
CA SER A 62 1.23 6.64 4.58
C SER A 62 0.05 7.07 5.48
N GLU A 63 -1.05 6.34 5.39
CA GLU A 63 -2.28 6.61 6.15
C GLU A 63 -2.51 5.53 7.20
N TYR A 64 -2.39 5.93 8.47
CA TYR A 64 -2.66 5.07 9.62
C TYR A 64 -3.78 5.69 10.46
N GLU A 65 -4.88 4.96 10.64
CA GLU A 65 -6.10 5.43 11.32
C GLU A 65 -6.30 4.80 12.72
N SER A 66 -5.25 4.24 13.32
CA SER A 66 -5.34 3.61 14.65
C SER A 66 -4.32 4.19 15.65
N GLY A 67 -4.29 3.65 16.87
CA GLY A 67 -3.40 4.10 17.96
C GLY A 67 -1.99 3.50 17.87
N ARG A 68 -0.97 4.18 18.41
CA ARG A 68 0.48 3.80 18.38
C ARG A 68 1.12 3.90 16.99
N ALA A 69 1.18 5.12 16.45
CA ALA A 69 1.51 5.34 15.04
C ALA A 69 2.99 5.15 14.65
N TYR A 70 3.97 5.49 15.49
CA TYR A 70 5.35 5.69 15.01
C TYR A 70 5.98 4.43 14.38
N GLU A 71 6.08 3.34 15.12
CA GLU A 71 6.74 2.11 14.65
C GLU A 71 6.00 1.48 13.46
N ILE A 72 4.67 1.44 13.49
CA ILE A 72 3.90 0.82 12.40
C ILE A 72 4.03 1.68 11.13
N ARG A 73 4.02 3.02 11.23
CA ARG A 73 4.29 3.91 10.09
C ARG A 73 5.71 3.73 9.55
N LYS A 74 6.70 3.56 10.42
CA LYS A 74 8.09 3.29 10.02
C LYS A 74 8.18 1.98 9.23
N ASN A 75 7.57 0.90 9.73
CA ASN A 75 7.54 -0.39 9.04
C ASN A 75 6.81 -0.32 7.70
N HIS A 76 5.72 0.45 7.61
CA HIS A 76 5.02 0.69 6.35
C HIS A 76 5.92 1.37 5.30
N LEU A 77 6.64 2.42 5.68
CA LEU A 77 7.59 3.09 4.80
C LEU A 77 8.74 2.15 4.36
N GLN A 78 9.23 1.30 5.27
CA GLN A 78 10.25 0.30 4.93
C GLN A 78 9.72 -0.75 3.96
N MET A 79 8.49 -1.22 4.14
CA MET A 79 7.82 -2.14 3.21
C MET A 79 7.72 -1.53 1.80
N GLU A 80 7.22 -0.29 1.67
CA GLU A 80 7.09 0.36 0.37
C GLU A 80 8.45 0.51 -0.33
N ARG A 81 9.50 0.89 0.40
CA ARG A 81 10.87 1.02 -0.14
C ARG A 81 11.44 -0.33 -0.61
N LYS A 82 11.26 -1.38 0.20
CA LYS A 82 11.67 -2.75 -0.15
C LYS A 82 10.99 -3.19 -1.44
N LEU A 83 9.70 -2.93 -1.60
CA LEU A 83 8.93 -3.35 -2.78
C LEU A 83 9.22 -2.51 -4.03
N LEU A 84 9.45 -1.20 -3.89
CA LEU A 84 9.69 -0.31 -5.04
C LEU A 84 11.15 -0.32 -5.50
N PHE A 85 12.09 -0.44 -4.56
CA PHE A 85 13.51 -0.16 -4.79
C PHE A 85 14.45 -1.27 -4.30
N GLY A 86 13.94 -2.30 -3.60
CA GLY A 86 14.76 -3.40 -3.10
C GLY A 86 15.67 -3.02 -1.92
N VAL A 87 15.41 -1.90 -1.25
CA VAL A 87 16.20 -1.36 -0.12
C VAL A 87 15.38 -1.13 1.13
#